data_AF-X0UWH2-F1
#
_entry.id   AF-X0UWH2-F1
#
_cell.length_a   1.000
_cell.length_b   1.000
_cell.length_c   1.000
_cell.angle_alpha   90.00
_cell.angle_beta   90.00
_cell.angle_gamma   90.00
#
_symmetry.space_group_name_H-M   'P 1'
#
loop_
_entity.id
_entity.type
_entity.pdbx_description
1 polymer ?
#
loop_
_entity_poly.entity_id
_entity_poly.type
_entity_poly.pdbx_seq_one_letter_code
_entity_poly.pdbx_strand_id
1 'polypeptide(L)'
;IAAAWAALALSGCTPDRFANSLPPSTADVNRITTDEDLSAQEKRVHLQNIGVPPDVVNGLLRDERLGNQFGGDLRAAYDKVAGGRFTELTPDEVQLYADAASASGAVVESELGDDVAQAVADLFVNENIDDVDELSVFLADPTSEVPGPIPENLLRDLFVDLDPSSLISELP
;
A
#
# COMPACT_ATOMS: atom_id res chain seq x y z
N ILE A 1 -32.91 -45.49 34.50
CA ILE A 1 -32.16 -44.85 33.39
C ILE A 1 -31.63 -43.53 33.94
N ALA A 2 -30.31 -43.40 33.97
CA ALA A 2 -29.58 -42.38 34.72
C ALA A 2 -29.74 -40.97 34.14
N ALA A 3 -29.78 -39.99 35.04
CA ALA A 3 -29.73 -38.56 34.73
C ALA A 3 -28.32 -38.16 34.26
N ALA A 4 -28.24 -37.36 33.20
CA ALA A 4 -27.03 -36.67 32.79
C ALA A 4 -27.34 -35.18 32.63
N TRP A 5 -26.80 -34.41 33.56
CA TRP A 5 -26.70 -32.96 33.53
C TRP A 5 -25.73 -32.54 32.42
N ALA A 6 -26.12 -31.59 31.57
CA ALA A 6 -25.20 -30.88 30.69
C ALA A 6 -25.28 -29.38 31.04
N ALA A 7 -24.23 -28.92 31.70
CA ALA A 7 -24.01 -27.52 32.04
C ALA A 7 -23.78 -26.70 30.77
N LEU A 8 -24.59 -25.66 30.55
CA LEU A 8 -24.23 -24.58 29.63
C LEU A 8 -23.09 -23.78 30.27
N ALA A 9 -21.87 -24.01 29.76
CA ALA A 9 -20.75 -23.12 30.01
C ALA A 9 -21.04 -21.77 29.33
N LEU A 10 -21.17 -20.73 30.15
CA LEU A 10 -21.06 -19.34 29.76
C LEU A 10 -19.73 -19.16 29.02
N SER A 11 -19.77 -19.11 27.69
CA SER A 11 -18.68 -18.55 26.89
C SER A 11 -18.67 -17.05 27.14
N GLY A 12 -18.08 -16.65 28.27
CA GLY A 12 -17.64 -15.28 28.48
C GLY A 12 -16.68 -14.94 27.36
N CYS A 13 -17.05 -13.98 26.51
CA CYS A 13 -16.08 -13.24 25.73
C CYS A 13 -15.11 -12.62 26.74
N THR A 14 -13.90 -13.17 26.77
CA THR A 14 -12.77 -12.65 27.53
C THR A 14 -12.49 -11.21 27.11
N PRO A 15 -12.36 -10.26 28.04
CA PRO A 15 -11.82 -8.95 27.73
C PRO A 15 -10.29 -9.04 27.76
N ASP A 16 -9.68 -9.68 26.77
CA ASP A 16 -8.23 -9.58 26.57
C ASP A 16 -7.95 -8.45 25.58
N ARG A 17 -8.08 -7.22 26.06
CA ARG A 17 -7.40 -6.04 25.48
C ARG A 17 -6.73 -5.27 26.61
N PHE A 18 -5.51 -5.72 26.93
CA PHE A 18 -4.41 -5.01 27.60
C PHE A 18 -4.80 -3.98 28.68
N ALA A 19 -5.10 -4.44 29.90
CA ALA A 19 -5.32 -3.57 31.05
C ALA A 19 -4.06 -2.83 31.56
N ASN A 20 -2.88 -3.03 30.95
CA ASN A 20 -1.59 -2.54 31.46
C ASN A 20 -0.69 -1.81 30.42
N SER A 21 -1.15 -1.54 29.20
CA SER A 21 -0.41 -0.59 28.36
C SER A 21 -0.81 0.81 28.78
N LEU A 22 0.10 1.54 29.43
CA LEU A 22 -0.05 2.98 29.56
C LEU A 22 -0.33 3.55 28.16
N PRO A 23 -1.31 4.46 27.99
CA PRO A 23 -1.54 5.07 26.70
C PRO A 23 -0.21 5.69 26.21
N PRO A 24 0.13 5.50 24.93
CA PRO A 24 1.37 6.04 24.38
C PRO A 24 1.46 7.53 24.70
N SER A 25 2.61 7.96 25.21
CA SER A 25 2.77 9.37 25.54
C SER A 25 2.79 10.19 24.25
N THR A 26 2.21 11.39 24.28
CA THR A 26 2.29 12.32 23.14
C THR A 26 3.73 12.65 22.77
N ALA A 27 4.66 12.57 23.73
CA ALA A 27 6.09 12.74 23.48
C ALA A 27 6.70 11.58 22.67
N ASP A 28 6.27 10.33 22.91
CA ASP A 28 6.73 9.17 22.15
C ASP A 28 6.17 9.18 20.72
N VAL A 29 4.88 9.48 20.58
CA VAL A 29 4.26 9.63 19.26
C VAL A 29 4.98 10.72 18.46
N ASN A 30 5.13 11.91 19.04
CA ASN A 30 5.79 13.02 18.37
C ASN A 30 7.24 12.69 18.00
N ARG A 31 7.99 12.06 18.92
CA ARG A 31 9.37 11.63 18.66
C ARG A 31 9.46 10.71 17.44
N ILE A 32 8.57 9.73 17.32
CA ILE A 32 8.57 8.81 16.17
C ILE A 32 8.13 9.53 14.90
N THR A 33 7.05 10.32 14.94
CA THR A 33 6.51 10.97 13.73
C THR A 33 7.45 12.03 13.15
N THR A 34 8.23 12.71 14.00
CA THR A 34 9.19 13.73 13.56
C THR A 34 10.60 13.18 13.35
N ASP A 35 10.81 11.87 13.47
CA ASP A 35 12.12 11.26 13.26
C ASP A 35 12.42 11.18 11.75
N GLU A 36 13.35 12.00 11.25
CA GLU A 36 13.73 12.03 9.84
C GLU A 36 14.61 10.84 9.46
N ASP A 37 15.18 10.11 10.42
CA ASP A 37 15.99 8.91 10.17
C ASP A 37 15.12 7.65 9.99
N LEU A 38 13.82 7.71 10.29
CA LEU A 38 12.88 6.61 10.12
C LEU A 38 12.07 6.77 8.83
N SER A 39 12.02 5.71 8.02
CA SER A 39 11.06 5.59 6.93
C SER A 39 9.62 5.58 7.45
N ALA A 40 8.64 5.91 6.61
CA ALA A 40 7.22 5.87 6.98
C ALA A 40 6.78 4.48 7.49
N GLN A 41 7.34 3.40 6.92
CA GLN A 41 7.08 2.04 7.37
C GLN A 41 7.71 1.75 8.74
N GLU A 42 8.93 2.22 9.00
CA GLU A 42 9.53 2.11 10.33
C GLU A 42 8.73 2.92 11.35
N LYS A 43 8.34 4.17 11.04
CA LYS A 43 7.45 4.98 11.89
C LYS A 43 6.17 4.23 12.23
N ARG A 44 5.52 3.61 11.24
CA ARG A 44 4.31 2.79 11.43
C ARG A 44 4.54 1.64 12.40
N VAL A 45 5.60 0.85 12.17
CA VAL A 45 5.97 -0.28 13.05
C VAL A 45 6.23 0.22 14.48
N HIS A 46 6.97 1.31 14.64
CA HIS A 46 7.25 1.92 15.94
C HIS A 46 5.98 2.43 16.65
N LEU A 47 5.08 3.12 15.94
CA LEU A 47 3.81 3.60 16.48
C LEU A 47 2.88 2.44 16.91
N GLN A 48 2.79 1.39 16.11
CA GLN A 48 2.04 0.18 16.45
C GLN A 48 2.62 -0.53 17.67
N ASN A 49 3.95 -0.60 17.78
CA ASN A 49 4.65 -1.23 18.91
C ASN A 49 4.40 -0.51 20.24
N ILE A 50 4.16 0.82 20.23
CA ILE A 50 3.77 1.58 21.43
C ILE A 50 2.24 1.60 21.66
N GLY A 51 1.49 0.83 20.87
CA GLY A 51 0.04 0.64 21.05
C GLY A 51 -0.83 1.72 20.40
N VAL A 52 -0.30 2.50 19.46
CA VAL A 52 -1.14 3.41 18.66
C VAL A 52 -2.02 2.57 17.73
N PRO A 53 -3.37 2.74 17.77
CA PRO A 53 -4.26 2.04 16.88
C PRO A 53 -3.96 2.30 15.40
N PRO A 54 -4.12 1.32 14.50
CA PRO A 54 -3.82 1.49 13.09
C PRO A 54 -4.48 2.73 12.48
N ASP A 55 -5.77 2.95 12.68
CA ASP A 55 -6.51 4.10 12.16
C ASP A 55 -5.88 5.45 12.56
N VAL A 56 -5.33 5.53 13.77
CA VAL A 56 -4.62 6.72 14.27
C VAL A 56 -3.24 6.86 13.61
N VAL A 57 -2.50 5.75 13.46
CA VAL A 57 -1.21 5.75 12.74
C VAL A 57 -1.37 6.33 11.34
N ASN A 58 -2.46 6.07 10.65
CA ASN A 58 -2.73 6.63 9.33
C ASN A 58 -2.94 8.12 9.37
N GLY A 59 -3.77 8.58 10.31
CA GLY A 59 -4.00 10.01 10.46
C GLY A 59 -2.69 10.75 10.75
N LEU A 60 -1.78 10.11 11.50
CA LEU A 60 -0.48 10.66 11.84
C LEU A 60 0.52 10.64 10.67
N LEU A 61 0.49 9.60 9.83
CA LEU A 61 1.46 9.40 8.73
C LEU A 61 0.87 9.72 7.34
N ARG A 62 -0.33 10.32 7.27
CA ARG A 62 -1.02 10.60 5.99
C ARG A 62 -0.23 11.47 5.02
N ASP A 63 0.65 12.30 5.57
CA ASP A 63 1.45 13.28 4.83
C ASP A 63 2.88 12.71 4.55
N GLU A 64 3.16 11.47 4.96
CA GLU A 64 4.41 10.76 4.70
C GLU A 64 4.26 9.87 3.47
N ARG A 65 5.25 9.92 2.56
CA ARG A 65 5.34 9.02 1.40
C ARG A 65 5.42 7.56 1.90
N LEU A 66 4.57 6.68 1.36
CA LEU A 66 4.38 5.28 1.83
C LEU A 66 3.77 5.14 3.24
N GLY A 67 3.27 6.24 3.81
CA GLY A 67 2.67 6.32 5.14
C GLY A 67 1.17 6.00 5.19
N ASN A 68 0.53 5.72 4.06
CA ASN A 68 -0.90 5.43 3.97
C ASN A 68 -1.22 3.93 4.17
N GLN A 69 -2.30 3.59 4.87
CA GLN A 69 -2.52 2.23 5.41
C GLN A 69 -2.92 1.14 4.43
N PHE A 70 -3.17 1.52 3.19
CA PHE A 70 -3.41 0.53 2.16
C PHE A 70 -2.11 0.22 1.42
N GLY A 71 -0.98 0.79 1.86
CA GLY A 71 0.34 0.54 1.32
C GLY A 71 0.77 -0.89 1.54
N GLY A 72 0.50 -1.70 0.52
CA GLY A 72 1.18 -2.96 0.33
C GLY A 72 2.67 -2.74 0.20
N ASP A 73 3.40 -3.85 0.24
CA ASP A 73 4.82 -3.83 -0.03
C ASP A 73 5.08 -4.03 -1.53
N LEU A 74 6.35 -3.92 -1.93
CA LEU A 74 6.76 -4.16 -3.31
C LEU A 74 6.36 -5.56 -3.79
N ARG A 75 6.30 -6.56 -2.90
CA ARG A 75 5.90 -7.93 -3.26
C ARG A 75 4.40 -7.97 -3.59
N ALA A 76 3.56 -7.31 -2.81
CA ALA A 76 2.13 -7.18 -3.10
C ALA A 76 1.89 -6.43 -4.42
N ALA A 77 2.63 -5.35 -4.66
CA ALA A 77 2.59 -4.61 -5.93
C ALA A 77 2.97 -5.53 -7.11
N TYR A 78 4.09 -6.25 -6.99
CA TYR A 78 4.53 -7.23 -7.99
C TYR A 78 3.48 -8.31 -8.26
N ASP A 79 2.93 -8.94 -7.22
CA ASP A 79 1.94 -10.01 -7.34
C ASP A 79 0.62 -9.54 -7.98
N LYS A 80 0.30 -8.25 -7.87
CA LYS A 80 -0.86 -7.64 -8.53
C LYS A 80 -0.55 -7.31 -9.99
N VAL A 81 0.61 -6.72 -10.27
CA VAL A 81 1.01 -6.40 -11.64
C VAL A 81 1.19 -7.69 -12.47
N ALA A 82 1.97 -8.65 -11.97
CA ALA A 82 2.20 -9.93 -12.66
C ALA A 82 0.92 -10.80 -12.74
N GLY A 83 -0.02 -10.58 -11.82
CA GLY A 83 -1.29 -11.30 -11.76
C GLY A 83 -2.44 -10.66 -12.55
N GLY A 84 -2.22 -9.50 -13.20
CA GLY A 84 -3.30 -8.78 -13.90
C GLY A 84 -4.40 -8.30 -12.95
N ARG A 85 -4.01 -7.62 -11.87
CA ARG A 85 -4.93 -7.05 -10.87
C ARG A 85 -4.61 -5.57 -10.60
N PHE A 86 -4.51 -4.78 -11.67
CA PHE A 86 -4.15 -3.37 -11.61
C PHE A 86 -5.19 -2.54 -10.84
N THR A 87 -6.48 -2.88 -10.91
CA THR A 87 -7.55 -2.27 -10.10
C THR A 87 -7.41 -2.49 -8.60
N GLU A 88 -6.59 -3.46 -8.17
CA GLU A 88 -6.29 -3.70 -6.78
C GLU A 88 -5.04 -2.94 -6.29
N LEU A 89 -4.31 -2.26 -7.18
CA LEU A 89 -3.12 -1.50 -6.81
C LEU A 89 -3.50 -0.29 -5.96
N THR A 90 -2.76 -0.10 -4.89
CA THR A 90 -2.86 1.09 -4.06
C THR A 90 -1.83 2.14 -4.49
N PRO A 91 -2.03 3.43 -4.17
CA PRO A 91 -1.07 4.48 -4.54
C PRO A 91 0.35 4.17 -4.07
N ASP A 92 0.51 3.72 -2.83
CA ASP A 92 1.81 3.33 -2.26
C ASP A 92 2.44 2.14 -3.02
N GLU A 93 1.65 1.15 -3.46
CA GLU A 93 2.14 0.04 -4.28
C GLU A 93 2.61 0.51 -5.66
N VAL A 94 1.91 1.48 -6.26
CA VAL A 94 2.34 2.12 -7.52
C VAL A 94 3.67 2.85 -7.32
N GLN A 95 3.84 3.59 -6.22
CA GLN A 95 5.10 4.26 -5.88
C GLN A 95 6.24 3.25 -5.69
N LEU A 96 6.02 2.22 -4.88
CA LEU A 96 7.02 1.18 -4.63
C LEU A 96 7.44 0.46 -5.91
N TYR A 97 6.48 0.13 -6.77
CA TYR A 97 6.74 -0.51 -8.05
C TYR A 97 7.55 0.39 -8.99
N ALA A 98 7.22 1.68 -9.05
CA ALA A 98 7.98 2.68 -9.79
C ALA A 98 9.40 2.88 -9.26
N ASP A 99 9.56 2.93 -7.92
CA ASP A 99 10.86 3.07 -7.27
C ASP A 99 11.75 1.86 -7.56
N ALA A 100 11.20 0.65 -7.54
CA ALA A 100 11.91 -0.57 -7.91
C ALA A 100 12.29 -0.61 -9.41
N ALA A 101 11.38 -0.18 -10.28
CA ALA A 101 11.65 -0.06 -11.72
C ALA A 101 12.77 0.95 -12.02
N SER A 102 12.79 2.06 -11.29
CA SER A 102 13.86 3.05 -11.36
C SER A 102 15.19 2.50 -10.81
N ALA A 103 15.16 1.82 -9.66
CA ALA A 103 16.35 1.24 -9.03
C ALA A 103 17.01 0.14 -9.89
N SER A 104 16.22 -0.66 -10.58
CA SER A 104 16.71 -1.68 -11.54
C SER A 104 17.26 -1.08 -12.85
N GLY A 105 17.04 0.21 -13.09
CA GLY A 105 17.41 0.90 -14.33
C GLY A 105 16.51 0.59 -15.52
N ALA A 106 15.34 -0.01 -15.27
CA ALA A 106 14.40 -0.38 -16.31
C ALA A 106 13.54 0.81 -16.78
N VAL A 107 13.30 1.78 -15.89
CA VAL A 107 12.60 3.04 -16.19
C VAL A 107 13.43 4.22 -15.70
N VAL A 108 13.38 5.35 -16.40
CA VAL A 108 14.18 6.54 -16.06
C VAL A 108 13.53 7.31 -14.90
N GLU A 109 14.18 7.31 -13.74
CA GLU A 109 13.98 8.21 -12.58
C GLU A 109 12.54 8.68 -12.36
N SER A 110 11.63 7.72 -12.12
CA SER A 110 10.25 8.00 -11.76
C SER A 110 10.06 7.90 -10.24
N GLU A 111 10.67 8.80 -9.48
CA GLU A 111 10.19 9.02 -8.11
C GLU A 111 8.79 9.65 -8.21
N LEU A 112 7.76 8.82 -8.02
CA LEU A 112 6.37 9.25 -8.16
C LEU A 112 5.92 10.00 -6.89
N GLY A 113 5.43 11.21 -7.08
CA GLY A 113 4.66 11.91 -6.06
C GLY A 113 3.36 11.19 -5.73
N ASP A 114 2.83 11.42 -4.52
CA ASP A 114 1.59 10.80 -4.04
C ASP A 114 0.41 11.11 -4.96
N ASP A 115 0.37 12.32 -5.52
CA ASP A 115 -0.67 12.77 -6.45
C ASP A 115 -0.64 12.00 -7.78
N VAL A 116 0.55 11.73 -8.32
CA VAL A 116 0.72 10.93 -9.54
C VAL A 116 0.32 9.48 -9.28
N ALA A 117 0.79 8.89 -8.17
CA ALA A 117 0.50 7.50 -7.85
C ALA A 117 -0.99 7.28 -7.54
N GLN A 118 -1.63 8.22 -6.85
CA GLN A 118 -3.08 8.22 -6.65
C GLN A 118 -3.83 8.29 -7.98
N ALA A 119 -3.41 9.18 -8.89
CA ALA A 119 -4.04 9.31 -10.19
C ALA A 119 -3.92 8.04 -11.04
N VAL A 120 -2.80 7.32 -10.96
CA VAL A 120 -2.60 6.03 -11.63
C VAL A 120 -3.55 4.97 -11.06
N ALA A 121 -3.62 4.83 -9.74
CA ALA A 121 -4.52 3.87 -9.10
C ALA A 121 -6.00 4.18 -9.42
N ASP A 122 -6.39 5.45 -9.36
CA ASP A 122 -7.74 5.89 -9.72
C ASP A 122 -8.06 5.64 -11.20
N LEU A 123 -7.09 5.84 -12.10
CA LEU A 123 -7.26 5.54 -13.52
C LEU A 123 -7.62 4.07 -13.73
N PHE A 124 -6.87 3.14 -13.12
CA PHE A 124 -7.14 1.71 -13.26
C PHE A 124 -8.54 1.34 -12.78
N VAL A 125 -8.95 1.85 -11.61
CA VAL A 125 -10.29 1.59 -11.06
C VAL A 125 -11.40 2.21 -11.91
N ASN A 126 -11.25 3.46 -12.33
CA ASN A 126 -12.30 4.19 -13.04
C ASN A 126 -12.53 3.69 -14.46
N GLU A 127 -11.46 3.29 -15.15
CA GLU A 127 -11.53 2.73 -16.50
C GLU A 127 -11.65 1.20 -16.52
N ASN A 128 -11.68 0.56 -15.34
CA ASN A 128 -11.70 -0.89 -15.18
C ASN A 128 -10.58 -1.58 -16.00
N ILE A 129 -9.35 -1.11 -15.78
CA ILE A 129 -8.13 -1.68 -16.39
C ILE A 129 -7.52 -2.62 -15.35
N ASP A 130 -7.72 -3.92 -15.54
CA ASP A 130 -7.22 -4.97 -14.65
C ASP A 130 -5.81 -5.44 -15.06
N ASP A 131 -5.44 -5.37 -16.34
CA ASP A 131 -4.17 -5.91 -16.82
C ASP A 131 -3.48 -5.10 -17.94
N VAL A 132 -2.34 -5.63 -18.39
CA VAL A 132 -1.49 -5.01 -19.42
C VAL A 132 -2.15 -4.95 -20.79
N ASP A 133 -2.98 -5.93 -21.14
CA ASP A 133 -3.65 -5.99 -22.43
C ASP A 133 -4.73 -4.91 -22.48
N GLU A 134 -5.50 -4.78 -21.40
CA GLU A 134 -6.51 -3.72 -21.24
C GLU A 134 -5.87 -2.33 -21.20
N LEU A 135 -4.75 -2.16 -20.49
CA LEU A 135 -4.00 -0.89 -20.48
C LEU A 135 -3.49 -0.53 -21.88
N SER A 136 -2.98 -1.51 -22.62
CA SER A 136 -2.49 -1.29 -23.99
C SER A 136 -3.60 -0.86 -24.94
N VAL A 137 -4.80 -1.40 -24.78
CA VAL A 137 -5.99 -1.00 -25.55
C VAL A 137 -6.38 0.43 -25.18
N PHE A 138 -6.44 0.76 -23.89
CA PHE A 138 -6.76 2.10 -23.41
C PHE A 138 -5.76 3.15 -23.94
N LEU A 139 -4.46 2.86 -23.92
CA LEU A 139 -3.44 3.78 -24.42
C LEU A 139 -3.47 3.96 -25.96
N ALA A 140 -4.04 3.00 -26.70
CA ALA A 140 -4.17 3.10 -28.16
C ALA A 140 -5.39 3.91 -28.61
N ASP A 141 -6.50 3.84 -27.87
CA ASP A 141 -7.75 4.58 -28.14
C ASP A 141 -8.46 4.93 -26.82
N PRO A 142 -8.01 5.98 -26.12
CA PRO A 142 -8.47 6.27 -24.77
C PRO A 142 -9.94 6.70 -24.75
N THR A 143 -10.74 5.99 -23.95
CA THR A 143 -12.16 6.27 -23.71
C THR A 143 -12.40 7.52 -22.86
N SER A 144 -11.38 7.93 -22.10
CA SER A 144 -11.36 9.12 -21.26
C SER A 144 -9.98 9.79 -21.28
N GLU A 145 -9.89 11.03 -20.80
CA GLU A 145 -8.62 11.73 -20.71
C GLU A 145 -7.75 11.14 -19.58
N VAL A 146 -6.49 10.84 -19.89
CA VAL A 146 -5.51 10.46 -18.86
C VAL A 146 -5.39 11.60 -17.84
N PRO A 147 -5.53 11.34 -16.53
CA PRO A 147 -5.40 12.36 -15.51
C PRO A 147 -4.12 13.19 -15.66
N GLY A 148 -4.26 14.51 -15.63
CA GLY A 148 -3.18 15.47 -15.89
C GLY A 148 -1.89 15.38 -15.05
N PRO A 149 -1.84 14.82 -13.81
CA PRO A 149 -0.56 14.64 -13.13
C PRO A 149 0.26 13.45 -13.67
N ILE A 150 -0.32 12.57 -14.48
CA ILE A 150 0.37 11.38 -15.02
C ILE A 150 1.23 11.78 -16.23
N PRO A 151 2.56 11.58 -16.19
CA PRO A 151 3.43 11.82 -17.35
C PRO A 151 3.05 10.94 -18.55
N GLU A 152 3.16 11.49 -19.76
CA GLU A 152 2.64 10.90 -21.01
C GLU A 152 3.10 9.45 -21.28
N ASN A 153 4.33 9.08 -20.90
CA ASN A 153 4.85 7.73 -21.13
C ASN A 153 4.86 6.86 -19.87
N LEU A 154 4.53 7.40 -18.69
CA LEU A 154 4.71 6.68 -17.42
C LEU A 154 3.96 5.35 -17.40
N LEU A 155 2.68 5.34 -17.79
CA LEU A 155 1.84 4.14 -17.76
C LEU A 155 2.39 3.05 -18.67
N ARG A 156 2.87 3.44 -19.85
CA ARG A 156 3.44 2.51 -20.82
C ARG A 156 4.77 1.97 -20.31
N ASP A 157 5.69 2.85 -19.94
CA ASP A 157 7.03 2.49 -19.52
C ASP A 157 6.99 1.57 -18.28
N LEU A 158 6.08 1.86 -17.33
CA LEU A 158 6.02 1.16 -16.05
C LEU A 158 5.19 -0.13 -16.09
N PHE A 159 4.09 -0.19 -16.84
CA PHE A 159 3.16 -1.33 -16.78
C PHE A 159 3.05 -2.13 -18.07
N VAL A 160 3.50 -1.59 -19.21
CA VAL A 160 3.43 -2.28 -20.52
C VAL A 160 4.80 -2.76 -20.98
N ASP A 161 5.78 -1.85 -21.00
CA ASP A 161 7.09 -2.14 -21.57
C ASP A 161 8.05 -2.77 -20.55
N LEU A 162 7.80 -2.57 -19.24
CA LEU A 162 8.54 -3.20 -18.16
C LEU A 162 8.12 -4.68 -18.00
N ASP A 163 9.08 -5.59 -18.10
CA ASP A 163 8.90 -6.98 -17.67
C ASP A 163 8.94 -7.04 -16.13
N PRO A 164 7.83 -7.39 -15.44
CA PRO A 164 7.81 -7.46 -13.98
C PRO A 164 8.88 -8.39 -13.42
N SER A 165 9.23 -9.46 -14.14
CA SER A 165 10.23 -10.44 -13.68
C SER A 165 11.63 -9.83 -13.50
N SER A 166 11.91 -8.69 -14.13
CA SER A 166 13.15 -7.92 -13.93
C SER A 166 13.27 -7.37 -12.50
N LEU A 167 12.16 -7.23 -11.78
CA LEU A 167 12.12 -6.69 -10.41
C LEU A 167 12.28 -7.76 -9.32
N ILE A 168 12.38 -9.05 -9.68
CA ILE A 168 12.48 -10.14 -8.70
C ILE A 168 13.70 -9.96 -7.77
N SER A 169 14.80 -9.37 -8.25
CA SER A 169 15.99 -9.10 -7.44
C SER A 169 15.78 -8.04 -6.37
N GLU A 170 14.78 -7.18 -6.52
CA GLU A 170 14.47 -6.07 -5.62
C GLU A 170 13.44 -6.46 -4.55
N LEU A 171 12.82 -7.63 -4.68
CA LEU A 171 11.84 -8.12 -3.70
C LEU A 171 12.53 -8.46 -2.36
N PRO A 172 11.99 -8.02 -1.21
CA PRO A 172 12.51 -8.37 0.12
C PRO A 172 12.30 -9.85 0.47
#